data_AF-A0A970QHB2-F1
#
_entry.id   AF-A0A970QHB2-F1
#
_cell.length_a   1.000
_cell.length_b   1.000
_cell.length_c   1.000
_cell.angle_alpha   90.00
_cell.angle_beta   90.00
_cell.angle_gamma   90.00
#
_symmetry.space_group_name_H-M   'P 1'
#
loop_
_entity.id
_entity.type
_entity.pdbx_description
1 polymer ?
#
loop_
_entity_poly.entity_id
_entity_poly.type
_entity_poly.pdbx_seq_one_letter_code
_entity_poly.pdbx_strand_id
1 'polypeptide(L)'
;FRQGGYITRDWYPCFLAARRGGMDFATAYQAGRFSQASRQIYRLIQEHGQVPLHEIRRLTGLAGPVIERALIDLQMGLFVTISGEQQNIAPSGAARGWPSTVLCTTEAFWDEAVFAEAAAMTWQQASGQIAEQVRALNPAASAARIARFIQG
;
A
#
# COMPACT_ATOMS: atom_id res chain seq x y z
N PHE A 1 2.53 10.61 10.21
CA PHE A 1 2.43 9.18 9.87
C PHE A 1 1.08 8.96 9.20
N ARG A 2 0.96 7.98 8.30
CA ARG A 2 -0.11 7.89 7.28
C ARG A 2 -0.03 8.94 6.16
N GLN A 3 1.18 9.19 5.65
CA GLN A 3 1.38 9.93 4.41
C GLN A 3 2.09 9.02 3.41
N GLY A 4 1.93 9.33 2.12
CA GLY A 4 2.61 8.58 1.06
C GLY A 4 4.12 8.52 1.31
N GLY A 5 4.70 7.36 1.06
CA GLY A 5 6.12 7.11 1.22
C GLY A 5 6.54 5.97 0.30
N TYR A 6 7.79 6.03 -0.16
CA TYR A 6 8.37 4.99 -0.99
C TYR A 6 9.14 4.00 -0.11
N ILE A 7 8.92 2.71 -0.34
CA ILE A 7 9.65 1.62 0.32
C ILE A 7 10.38 0.86 -0.78
N THR A 8 11.71 0.74 -0.68
CA THR A 8 12.51 -0.04 -1.64
C THR A 8 12.19 -1.52 -1.49
N ARG A 9 12.47 -2.31 -2.53
CA ARG A 9 12.32 -3.77 -2.51
C ARG A 9 12.98 -4.39 -1.27
N ASP A 10 14.22 -4.01 -0.97
CA ASP A 10 15.01 -4.59 0.13
C ASP A 10 14.38 -4.39 1.52
N TRP A 11 13.64 -3.30 1.72
CA TRP A 11 12.95 -3.02 2.98
C TRP A 11 11.49 -3.48 2.99
N TYR A 12 10.92 -3.80 1.82
CA TYR A 12 9.51 -4.15 1.69
C TYR A 12 9.11 -5.38 2.51
N PRO A 13 9.88 -6.50 2.52
CA PRO A 13 9.57 -7.66 3.36
C PRO A 13 9.47 -7.32 4.85
N CYS A 14 10.36 -6.47 5.36
CA CYS A 14 10.31 -6.03 6.76
C CYS A 14 9.01 -5.27 7.06
N PHE A 15 8.60 -4.35 6.19
CA PHE A 15 7.35 -3.63 6.40
C PHE A 15 6.11 -4.52 6.22
N LEU A 16 6.13 -5.48 5.29
CA LEU A 16 5.07 -6.49 5.15
C LEU A 16 4.91 -7.29 6.43
N ALA A 17 6.00 -7.84 6.98
CA ALA A 17 5.97 -8.60 8.22
C ALA A 17 5.47 -7.73 9.39
N ALA A 18 5.96 -6.49 9.50
CA ALA A 18 5.62 -5.59 10.59
C ALA A 18 4.17 -5.06 10.54
N ARG A 19 3.61 -4.83 9.34
CA ARG A 19 2.30 -4.20 9.17
C ARG A 19 1.18 -5.19 8.85
N ARG A 20 1.44 -6.17 8.00
CA ARG A 20 0.42 -7.12 7.53
C ARG A 20 0.34 -8.34 8.44
N GLY A 21 1.48 -8.76 9.00
CA GLY A 21 1.54 -9.88 9.95
C GLY A 21 1.07 -11.21 9.35
N GLY A 22 1.34 -11.42 8.05
CA GLY A 22 0.97 -12.63 7.32
C GLY A 22 -0.50 -12.76 6.94
N MET A 23 -1.37 -11.80 7.31
CA MET A 23 -2.80 -11.87 6.98
C MET A 23 -3.06 -11.59 5.50
N ASP A 24 -3.92 -12.38 4.86
CA ASP A 24 -4.55 -11.98 3.62
C ASP A 24 -5.60 -10.87 3.86
N PHE A 25 -6.11 -10.28 2.77
CA PHE A 25 -7.03 -9.16 2.88
C PHE A 25 -8.36 -9.58 3.53
N ALA A 26 -8.86 -10.78 3.20
CA ALA A 26 -10.12 -11.28 3.72
C ALA A 26 -10.09 -11.41 5.25
N THR A 27 -9.02 -12.01 5.77
CA THR A 27 -8.77 -12.18 7.21
C THR A 27 -8.61 -10.83 7.90
N ALA A 28 -7.81 -9.92 7.32
CA ALA A 28 -7.59 -8.60 7.89
C ALA A 28 -8.89 -7.76 7.94
N TYR A 29 -9.74 -7.88 6.91
CA TYR A 29 -11.04 -7.22 6.88
C TYR A 29 -12.02 -7.83 7.89
N GLN A 30 -12.09 -9.15 8.00
CA GLN A 30 -12.92 -9.82 9.02
C GLN A 30 -12.51 -9.45 10.45
N ALA A 31 -11.21 -9.22 10.67
CA ALA A 31 -10.68 -8.71 11.94
C ALA A 31 -10.97 -7.21 12.18
N GLY A 32 -11.72 -6.53 11.30
CA GLY A 32 -12.12 -5.13 11.47
C GLY A 32 -11.01 -4.11 11.14
N ARG A 33 -9.93 -4.52 10.47
CA ARG A 33 -8.80 -3.63 10.14
C ARG A 33 -9.09 -2.66 9.00
N PHE A 34 -10.13 -2.93 8.22
CA PHE A 34 -10.47 -2.17 7.00
C PHE A 34 -11.95 -1.84 6.92
N SER A 35 -12.25 -0.66 6.38
CA SER A 35 -13.61 -0.20 6.16
C SER A 35 -14.30 -0.94 5.01
N GLN A 36 -15.63 -0.77 4.89
CA GLN A 36 -16.38 -1.22 3.72
C GLN A 36 -15.86 -0.60 2.41
N ALA A 37 -15.52 0.70 2.44
CA ALA A 37 -14.97 1.40 1.28
C ALA A 37 -13.60 0.80 0.88
N SER A 38 -12.74 0.49 1.85
CA SER A 38 -11.46 -0.19 1.60
C SER A 38 -11.67 -1.56 0.95
N ARG A 39 -12.63 -2.35 1.41
CA ARG A 39 -12.98 -3.64 0.79
C ARG A 39 -13.51 -3.49 -0.62
N GLN A 40 -14.38 -2.52 -0.87
CA GLN A 40 -14.91 -2.26 -2.20
C GLN A 40 -13.79 -1.90 -3.19
N ILE A 41 -12.89 -1.00 -2.79
CA ILE A 41 -11.75 -0.58 -3.63
C ILE A 41 -10.76 -1.73 -3.83
N TYR A 42 -10.41 -2.49 -2.79
CA TYR A 42 -9.50 -3.63 -2.91
C TYR A 42 -10.05 -4.67 -3.90
N ARG A 43 -11.35 -5.01 -3.81
CA ARG A 43 -11.98 -5.96 -4.74
C ARG A 43 -11.96 -5.47 -6.17
N LEU A 44 -12.30 -4.20 -6.38
CA LEU A 44 -12.21 -3.59 -7.71
C LEU A 44 -10.79 -3.73 -8.30
N ILE A 45 -9.76 -3.43 -7.49
CA ILE A 45 -8.38 -3.55 -7.94
C ILE A 45 -8.00 -5.02 -8.17
N GLN A 46 -8.42 -5.93 -7.30
CA GLN A 46 -8.15 -7.37 -7.45
C GLN A 46 -8.80 -7.96 -8.71
N GLU A 47 -10.02 -7.53 -9.04
CA GLU A 47 -10.77 -8.00 -10.21
C GLU A 47 -10.20 -7.47 -11.53
N HIS A 48 -9.73 -6.21 -11.54
CA HIS A 48 -9.24 -5.55 -12.76
C HIS A 48 -7.70 -5.56 -12.90
N GLY A 49 -6.96 -5.95 -11.86
CA GLY A 49 -5.50 -5.99 -11.81
C GLY A 49 -4.86 -4.61 -11.62
N GLN A 50 -4.98 -3.75 -12.63
CA GLN A 50 -4.47 -2.37 -12.60
C GLN A 50 -5.60 -1.38 -12.85
N VAL A 51 -5.78 -0.44 -11.93
CA VAL A 51 -6.91 0.51 -11.97
C VAL A 51 -6.41 1.94 -11.77
N PRO A 52 -6.65 2.84 -12.75
CA PRO A 52 -6.42 4.27 -12.58
C PRO A 52 -7.30 4.86 -11.48
N LEU A 53 -6.78 5.82 -10.71
CA LEU A 53 -7.51 6.47 -9.62
C LEU A 53 -8.86 7.08 -10.08
N HIS A 54 -8.90 7.67 -11.28
CA HIS A 54 -10.13 8.25 -11.81
C HIS A 54 -11.19 7.17 -12.11
N GLU A 55 -10.78 5.98 -12.52
CA GLU A 55 -11.67 4.83 -12.73
C GLU A 55 -12.18 4.28 -11.40
N ILE A 56 -11.36 4.25 -10.34
CA ILE A 56 -11.84 3.89 -8.99
C ILE A 56 -13.00 4.79 -8.59
N ARG A 57 -12.88 6.10 -8.80
CA ARG A 57 -13.96 7.04 -8.49
C ARG A 57 -15.21 6.77 -9.33
N ARG A 58 -15.05 6.53 -10.63
CA ARG A 58 -16.16 6.26 -11.55
C ARG A 58 -16.89 4.96 -11.22
N LEU A 59 -16.15 3.90 -10.91
CA LEU A 59 -16.68 2.54 -10.72
C LEU A 59 -17.25 2.32 -9.32
N THR A 60 -16.68 2.95 -8.29
CA THR A 60 -17.18 2.80 -6.91
C THR A 60 -18.32 3.76 -6.56
N GLY A 61 -18.41 4.91 -7.24
CA GLY A 61 -19.34 5.98 -6.89
C GLY A 61 -19.03 6.68 -5.56
N LEU A 62 -17.89 6.37 -4.93
CA LEU A 62 -17.51 6.92 -3.63
C LEU A 62 -17.07 8.39 -3.75
N ALA A 63 -17.30 9.16 -2.68
CA ALA A 63 -16.80 10.52 -2.57
C ALA A 63 -15.27 10.55 -2.46
N GLY A 64 -14.64 11.60 -2.99
CA GLY A 64 -13.18 11.76 -2.99
C GLY A 64 -12.52 11.53 -1.62
N PRO A 65 -12.98 12.20 -0.54
CA PRO A 65 -12.41 11.99 0.80
C PRO A 65 -12.51 10.55 1.33
N VAL A 66 -13.56 9.81 0.92
CA VAL A 66 -13.74 8.40 1.30
C VAL A 66 -12.75 7.52 0.56
N ILE A 67 -12.54 7.78 -0.74
CA ILE A 67 -11.54 7.08 -1.56
C ILE A 67 -10.14 7.33 -1.00
N GLU A 68 -9.79 8.60 -0.74
CA GLU A 68 -8.48 8.97 -0.20
C GLU A 68 -8.19 8.25 1.12
N ARG A 69 -9.14 8.26 2.06
CA ARG A 69 -8.98 7.54 3.33
C ARG A 69 -8.80 6.04 3.10
N ALA A 70 -9.64 5.44 2.27
CA ALA A 70 -9.59 4.01 2.00
C ALA A 70 -8.28 3.59 1.32
N LEU A 71 -7.76 4.40 0.38
CA LEU A 71 -6.47 4.17 -0.27
C LEU A 71 -5.30 4.32 0.70
N ILE A 72 -5.32 5.33 1.58
CA ILE A 72 -4.32 5.46 2.64
C ILE A 72 -4.33 4.20 3.50
N ASP A 73 -5.50 3.73 3.92
CA ASP A 73 -5.60 2.53 4.77
C ASP A 73 -5.02 1.30 4.05
N LEU A 74 -5.40 1.07 2.79
CA LEU A 74 -4.92 -0.06 1.98
C LEU A 74 -3.40 -0.01 1.71
N GLN A 75 -2.87 1.18 1.42
CA GLN A 75 -1.42 1.37 1.19
C GLN A 75 -0.63 1.21 2.48
N MET A 76 -1.13 1.76 3.60
CA MET A 76 -0.49 1.57 4.90
C MET A 76 -0.51 0.10 5.33
N GLY A 77 -1.58 -0.62 5.01
CA GLY A 77 -1.68 -2.07 5.22
C GLY A 77 -0.88 -2.93 4.23
N LEU A 78 -0.28 -2.33 3.20
CA LEU A 78 0.43 -3.02 2.11
C LEU A 78 -0.44 -4.09 1.44
N PHE A 79 -1.65 -3.69 1.06
CA PHE A 79 -2.56 -4.47 0.20
C PHE A 79 -2.67 -3.89 -1.20
N VAL A 80 -2.46 -2.58 -1.35
CA VAL A 80 -2.49 -1.87 -2.63
C VAL A 80 -1.26 -0.98 -2.72
N THR A 81 -0.69 -0.85 -3.92
CA THR A 81 0.41 0.07 -4.21
C THR A 81 0.20 0.79 -5.54
N ILE A 82 0.87 1.93 -5.68
CA ILE A 82 0.98 2.62 -6.97
C ILE A 82 1.90 1.79 -7.86
N SER A 83 1.44 1.49 -9.08
CA SER A 83 2.19 0.70 -10.09
C SER A 83 2.62 1.51 -11.31
N GLY A 84 2.19 2.77 -11.41
CA GLY A 84 2.57 3.65 -12.50
C GLY A 84 1.56 4.77 -12.69
N GLU A 85 1.50 5.25 -13.92
CA GLU A 85 0.67 6.36 -14.34
C GLU A 85 0.10 6.06 -15.73
N GLN A 86 -1.18 6.39 -15.94
CA GLN A 86 -1.87 6.23 -17.21
C GLN A 86 -2.46 7.57 -17.64
N GLN A 87 -2.27 7.92 -18.91
CA GLN A 87 -2.87 9.09 -19.53
C GLN A 87 -3.62 8.66 -20.78
N ASN A 88 -4.77 9.28 -21.06
CA ASN A 88 -5.49 9.02 -22.30
C ASN A 88 -4.67 9.55 -23.48
N ILE A 89 -4.52 8.73 -24.51
CA ILE A 89 -3.83 9.13 -25.75
C ILE A 89 -4.90 9.22 -26.84
N ALA A 90 -4.98 10.37 -27.50
CA ALA A 90 -5.88 10.55 -28.63
C ALA A 90 -5.44 9.65 -29.81
N PRO A 91 -6.33 9.35 -30.78
CA PRO A 91 -5.95 8.62 -31.98
C PRO A 91 -4.78 9.25 -32.76
N SER A 92 -4.55 10.55 -32.60
CA SER A 92 -3.42 11.30 -33.17
C SER A 92 -2.08 11.08 -32.44
N GLY A 93 -2.05 10.32 -31.34
CA GLY A 93 -0.87 10.14 -30.49
C GLY A 93 -0.67 11.24 -29.45
N ALA A 94 -1.48 12.31 -29.45
CA ALA A 94 -1.38 13.37 -28.46
C ALA A 94 -2.00 12.97 -27.12
N ALA A 95 -1.29 13.21 -26.03
CA ALA A 95 -1.80 13.05 -24.68
C ALA A 95 -3.03 13.95 -24.43
N ARG A 96 -4.07 13.40 -23.82
CA ARG A 96 -5.34 14.06 -23.53
C ARG A 96 -5.69 13.92 -22.05
N GLY A 97 -6.06 15.03 -21.43
CA GLY A 97 -6.40 15.09 -20.01
C GLY A 97 -5.18 14.99 -19.11
N TRP A 98 -5.40 15.01 -17.79
CA TRP A 98 -4.34 14.85 -16.82
C TRP A 98 -3.99 13.37 -16.64
N PRO A 99 -2.71 13.04 -16.47
CA PRO A 99 -2.31 11.69 -16.20
C PRO A 99 -2.82 11.25 -14.82
N SER A 100 -3.08 9.96 -14.66
CA SER A 100 -3.74 9.38 -13.48
C SER A 100 -2.90 8.26 -12.91
N THR A 101 -2.65 8.32 -11.60
CA THR A 101 -2.00 7.26 -10.85
C THR A 101 -2.73 5.93 -11.02
N VAL A 102 -1.98 4.88 -11.34
CA VAL A 102 -2.48 3.50 -11.48
C VAL A 102 -2.16 2.72 -10.21
N LEU A 103 -3.15 2.00 -9.69
CA LEU A 103 -3.04 1.18 -8.49
C LEU A 103 -3.20 -0.30 -8.83
N CYS A 104 -2.48 -1.17 -8.12
CA CYS A 104 -2.63 -2.62 -8.21
C CYS A 104 -2.45 -3.25 -6.82
N THR A 105 -2.71 -4.54 -6.70
CA THR A 105 -2.38 -5.28 -5.47
C THR A 105 -0.87 -5.39 -5.31
N THR A 106 -0.39 -5.45 -4.06
CA THR A 106 1.04 -5.60 -3.79
C THR A 106 1.62 -6.90 -4.34
N GLU A 107 0.79 -7.94 -4.41
CA GLU A 107 1.07 -9.27 -4.95
C GLU A 107 1.23 -9.25 -6.48
N ALA A 108 0.54 -8.34 -7.17
CA ALA A 108 0.73 -8.14 -8.60
C ALA A 108 1.96 -7.28 -8.92
N PHE A 109 2.39 -6.43 -7.98
CA PHE A 109 3.51 -5.53 -8.16
C PHE A 109 4.87 -6.19 -7.85
N TRP A 110 4.92 -7.00 -6.79
CA TRP A 110 6.15 -7.65 -6.34
C TRP A 110 6.20 -9.13 -6.74
N ASP A 111 7.42 -9.66 -6.82
CA ASP A 111 7.64 -11.10 -6.95
C ASP A 111 7.25 -11.86 -5.66
N GLU A 112 7.05 -13.18 -5.78
CA GLU A 112 6.71 -14.06 -4.66
C GLU A 112 7.80 -14.08 -3.57
N ALA A 113 9.07 -13.84 -3.93
CA ALA A 113 10.18 -13.88 -2.98
C ALA A 113 10.05 -12.79 -1.91
N VAL A 114 9.55 -11.60 -2.26
CA VAL A 114 9.27 -10.53 -1.28
C VAL A 114 8.30 -11.01 -0.18
N PHE A 115 7.28 -11.78 -0.54
CA PHE A 115 6.31 -12.31 0.42
C PHE A 115 6.86 -13.50 1.22
N ALA A 116 7.67 -14.35 0.59
CA ALA A 116 8.35 -15.46 1.27
C ALA A 116 9.36 -14.94 2.32
N GLU A 117 10.14 -13.91 1.97
CA GLU A 117 11.05 -13.23 2.90
C GLU A 117 10.29 -12.63 4.10
N ALA A 118 9.15 -11.99 3.84
CA ALA A 118 8.30 -11.44 4.90
C ALA A 118 7.73 -12.54 5.82
N ALA A 119 7.29 -13.66 5.24
CA ALA A 119 6.73 -14.79 5.99
C ALA A 119 7.77 -15.49 6.89
N ALA A 120 9.05 -15.39 6.56
CA ALA A 120 10.15 -15.91 7.38
C ALA A 120 10.50 -15.02 8.59
N MET A 121 9.88 -13.84 8.71
CA MET A 121 10.16 -12.89 9.80
C MET A 121 9.02 -12.83 10.81
N THR A 122 9.39 -12.82 12.09
CA THR A 122 8.48 -12.37 13.15
C THR A 122 8.33 -10.85 13.12
N TRP A 123 7.25 -10.37 13.73
CA TRP A 123 7.04 -8.93 13.93
C TRP A 123 8.21 -8.28 14.68
N GLN A 124 8.76 -8.94 15.70
CA GLN A 124 9.88 -8.44 16.51
C GLN A 124 11.16 -8.27 15.68
N GLN A 125 11.50 -9.25 14.83
CA GLN A 125 12.67 -9.17 13.95
C GLN A 125 12.52 -8.03 12.94
N ALA A 126 11.38 -7.97 12.25
CA ALA A 126 11.13 -6.96 11.22
C ALA A 126 11.09 -5.54 11.80
N SER A 127 10.37 -5.34 12.90
CA SER A 127 10.29 -4.05 13.58
C SER A 127 11.65 -3.62 14.17
N GLY A 128 12.45 -4.58 14.67
CA GLY A 128 13.81 -4.36 15.13
C GLY A 128 14.73 -3.81 14.03
N GLN A 129 14.76 -4.48 12.87
CA GLN A 129 15.57 -4.05 11.72
C GLN A 129 15.20 -2.64 11.23
N ILE A 130 13.89 -2.36 11.11
CA ILE A 130 13.42 -1.01 10.73
C ILE A 130 13.83 0.02 11.79
N ALA A 131 13.69 -0.30 13.08
CA ALA A 131 14.04 0.62 14.16
C ALA A 131 15.53 0.95 14.20
N GLU A 132 16.39 -0.04 13.97
CA GLU A 132 17.84 0.15 13.87
C GLU A 132 18.20 1.06 12.71
N GLN A 133 17.62 0.83 11.54
CA GLN A 133 17.85 1.67 10.36
C GLN A 133 17.39 3.11 10.58
N VAL A 134 16.22 3.30 11.19
CA VAL A 134 15.74 4.65 11.51
C VAL A 134 16.68 5.36 12.48
N ARG A 135 17.22 4.66 13.49
CA ARG A 135 18.19 5.25 14.43
C ARG A 135 19.52 5.57 13.76
N ALA A 136 19.99 4.74 12.84
CA ALA A 136 21.21 5.00 12.08
C ALA A 136 21.08 6.29 11.25
N LEU A 137 19.93 6.51 10.60
CA LEU A 137 19.67 7.69 9.77
C LEU A 137 19.22 8.92 10.58
N ASN A 138 18.57 8.71 11.71
CA ASN A 138 18.06 9.76 12.59
C ASN A 138 18.25 9.37 14.06
N PRO A 139 19.45 9.60 14.64
CA PRO A 139 19.76 9.22 16.02
C PRO A 139 18.87 9.88 17.08
N ALA A 140 18.29 11.04 16.76
CA ALA A 140 17.39 11.78 17.66
C ALA A 140 15.94 11.26 17.62
N ALA A 141 15.61 10.28 16.78
CA ALA A 141 14.26 9.73 16.69
C ALA A 141 13.86 9.03 17.99
N SER A 142 12.80 9.52 18.64
CA SER A 142 12.27 8.88 19.84
C SER A 142 11.65 7.51 19.54
N ALA A 143 11.69 6.60 20.52
CA ALA A 143 11.10 5.27 20.39
C ALA A 143 9.62 5.32 19.97
N ALA A 144 8.84 6.26 20.51
CA ALA A 144 7.45 6.46 20.14
C ALA A 144 7.28 6.87 18.68
N ARG A 145 8.18 7.72 18.15
CA ARG A 145 8.15 8.14 16.75
C ARG A 145 8.52 7.00 15.80
N ILE A 146 9.49 6.18 16.19
CA ILE A 146 9.90 4.97 15.45
C ILE A 146 8.76 3.95 15.40
N ALA A 147 8.13 3.65 16.54
CA ALA A 147 7.01 2.72 16.60
C ALA A 147 5.84 3.15 15.68
N ARG A 148 5.50 4.45 15.70
CA ARG A 148 4.48 5.01 14.81
C ARG A 148 4.85 4.93 13.33
N PHE A 149 6.13 5.06 12.99
CA PHE A 149 6.60 4.91 11.61
C PHE A 149 6.47 3.47 11.10
N ILE A 150 6.83 2.50 11.95
CA ILE A 150 6.74 1.07 11.63
C ILE A 150 5.28 0.66 11.43
N GLN A 151 4.40 1.02 12.37
CA GLN A 151 3.00 0.58 12.39
C GLN A 151 2.10 1.35 11.42
N GLY A 152 2.41 2.64 11.18
CA GLY A 152 1.69 3.48 10.24
C GLY A 152 0.73 4.50 10.83
#